data_AF-A0A0A9E3D6-F1
#
_entry.id   AF-A0A0A9E3D6-F1
#
_cell.length_a   1.000
_cell.length_b   1.000
_cell.length_c   1.000
_cell.angle_alpha   90.00
_cell.angle_beta   90.00
_cell.angle_gamma   90.00
#
_symmetry.space_group_name_H-M   'P 1'
#
loop_
_entity.id
_entity.type
_entity.pdbx_description
1 polymer ?
#
loop_
_entity_poly.entity_id
_entity_poly.type
_entity_poly.pdbx_seq_one_letter_code
_entity_poly.pdbx_strand_id
1 'polypeptide(L)' 'MTPLQAAVGVRQGLRPGLPKKAHPKLLDLMQRCWEADPSNRPSFPDVLAELEDLLAQVQGTLGKGTQEPKDDSGTKD' A
#
# COMPACT_ATOMS: atom_id res chain seq x y z
N MET A 1 -24.08 -8.47 3.70
CA MET A 1 -23.82 -8.18 5.12
C MET A 1 -24.68 -6.98 5.48
N THR A 2 -25.53 -7.08 6.50
CA THR A 2 -26.29 -5.92 7.00
C THR A 2 -25.40 -5.06 7.90
N PRO A 3 -25.71 -3.77 8.11
CA PRO A 3 -24.95 -2.91 9.03
C PRO A 3 -24.82 -3.50 10.43
N LEU A 4 -25.87 -4.15 10.94
CA LEU A 4 -25.85 -4.81 12.24
C LEU A 4 -24.87 -5.98 12.28
N GLN A 5 -24.85 -6.82 11.24
CA GLN A 5 -23.90 -7.93 11.13
C GLN A 5 -22.45 -7.43 11.08
N ALA A 6 -22.20 -6.31 10.40
CA ALA A 6 -20.87 -5.69 10.35
C ALA A 6 -20.42 -5.21 11.75
N ALA A 7 -21.28 -4.49 12.46
CA ALA A 7 -20.98 -4.01 13.81
C ALA A 7 -20.71 -5.18 14.78
N VAL A 8 -21.54 -6.23 14.74
CA VAL A 8 -21.34 -7.44 15.57
C VAL A 8 -20.02 -8.13 15.21
N GLY A 9 -19.72 -8.31 13.93
CA GLY A 9 -18.48 -8.93 13.48
C GLY A 9 -17.23 -8.16 13.91
N VAL A 10 -17.24 -6.82 13.80
CA VAL A 10 -16.12 -5.98 14.23
C VAL A 10 -15.85 -6.14 15.73
N ARG A 11 -16.91 -6.20 16.55
CA ARG A 11 -16.80 -6.46 18.00
C ARG A 11 -16.23 -7.84 18.33
N GLN A 12 -16.40 -8.82 17.44
CA GLN A 12 -15.83 -10.16 17.55
C GLN A 12 -14.40 -10.25 16.97
N GLY A 13 -13.81 -9.14 16.55
CA GLY A 13 -12.48 -9.11 15.95
C GLY A 13 -12.45 -9.48 14.46
N LEU A 14 -13.60 -9.71 13.82
CA LEU A 14 -13.65 -9.95 12.38
C LEU A 14 -13.24 -8.69 11.61
N ARG A 15 -12.44 -8.88 10.58
CA ARG A 15 -12.03 -7.86 9.61
C ARG A 15 -12.19 -8.41 8.19
N PRO A 16 -12.38 -7.55 7.18
CA PRO A 16 -12.37 -7.99 5.79
C PRO A 16 -11.07 -8.70 5.43
N GLY A 17 -11.15 -9.69 4.55
CA GLY A 17 -9.95 -10.32 4.00
C GLY A 17 -9.10 -9.30 3.23
N LEU A 18 -7.78 -9.41 3.35
CA LEU A 18 -6.85 -8.52 2.65
C LEU A 18 -6.89 -8.76 1.14
N PRO A 19 -6.81 -7.71 0.31
CA PRO A 19 -6.77 -7.86 -1.14
C PRO A 19 -5.48 -8.57 -1.59
N LYS A 20 -5.61 -9.48 -2.58
CA LYS A 20 -4.47 -10.26 -3.11
C LYS A 20 -3.46 -9.44 -3.92
N LYS A 21 -3.90 -8.31 -4.47
CA LYS A 21 -3.10 -7.42 -5.32
C LYS A 21 -3.02 -6.04 -4.67
N ALA A 22 -2.19 -5.92 -3.65
CA ALA A 22 -1.93 -4.66 -2.96
C ALA A 22 -0.48 -4.62 -2.48
N HIS A 23 0.03 -3.41 -2.28
CA HIS A 23 1.39 -3.23 -1.79
C HIS A 23 1.50 -3.75 -0.35
N PRO A 24 2.55 -4.53 0.02
CA PRO A 24 2.69 -5.09 1.36
C PRO A 24 2.60 -4.06 2.50
N LYS A 25 3.19 -2.88 2.32
CA LYS A 25 3.08 -1.77 3.30
C LYS A 25 1.65 -1.25 3.49
N LEU A 26 0.83 -1.27 2.43
CA LEU A 26 -0.58 -0.89 2.55
C LEU A 26 -1.36 -1.93 3.37
N LEU A 27 -1.06 -3.21 3.15
CA LEU A 27 -1.67 -4.31 3.90
C LEU A 27 -1.30 -4.26 5.39
N ASP A 28 -0.05 -3.93 5.70
CA ASP A 28 0.42 -3.71 7.08
C ASP A 28 -0.30 -2.53 7.74
N LEU A 29 -0.33 -1.37 7.07
CA LEU A 29 -1.01 -0.17 7.56
C LEU A 29 -2.50 -0.42 7.83
N MET A 30 -3.19 -1.15 6.93
CA MET A 30 -4.60 -1.52 7.13
C MET A 30 -4.78 -2.37 8.40
N GLN A 31 -3.90 -3.34 8.66
CA GLN A 31 -3.97 -4.17 9.86
C GLN A 31 -3.73 -3.36 11.14
N ARG A 32 -2.72 -2.48 11.16
CA ARG A 32 -2.46 -1.60 12.31
C ARG A 32 -3.62 -0.64 12.60
N CYS A 33 -4.28 -0.12 11.55
CA CYS A 33 -5.52 0.66 11.70
C CYS A 33 -6.68 -0.13 12.31
N TRP A 34 -6.64 -1.46 12.25
CA TRP A 34 -7.69 -2.37 12.70
C TRP A 34 -7.44 -3.01 14.07
N GLU A 35 -6.34 -2.67 14.72
CA GLU A 35 -5.95 -3.18 16.04
C GLU A 35 -7.10 -3.09 17.05
N ALA A 36 -7.25 -4.16 17.83
CA ALA A 36 -8.30 -4.25 18.84
C ALA A 36 -8.11 -3.18 19.92
N ASP A 37 -6.87 -3.01 20.36
CA ASP A 37 -6.47 -1.93 21.26
C ASP A 37 -6.36 -0.60 20.49
N PRO A 38 -7.18 0.42 20.81
CA PRO A 38 -7.07 1.74 20.20
C PRO A 38 -5.69 2.38 20.34
N SER A 39 -4.93 2.08 21.40
CA SER A 39 -3.60 2.63 21.63
C SER A 39 -2.53 2.10 20.67
N ASN A 40 -2.77 0.96 20.04
CA ASN A 40 -1.87 0.39 19.03
C ASN A 40 -2.14 0.94 17.61
N ARG A 41 -3.22 1.73 17.44
CA ARG A 41 -3.56 2.29 16.13
C ARG A 41 -2.67 3.49 15.82
N PRO A 42 -2.21 3.64 14.57
CA PRO A 42 -1.47 4.83 14.18
C PRO A 42 -2.35 6.08 14.29
N SER A 43 -1.72 7.21 14.59
CA SER A 43 -2.43 8.49 14.54
C SER A 43 -2.74 8.86 13.09
N PHE A 44 -3.75 9.70 12.86
CA PHE A 44 -4.10 10.11 11.50
C PHE A 44 -2.93 10.79 10.75
N PRO A 45 -2.11 11.65 11.39
CA PRO A 45 -0.88 12.15 10.78
C PRO A 45 0.11 11.05 10.33
N ASP A 46 0.31 10.01 11.15
CA ASP A 46 1.20 8.88 10.80
C ASP A 46 0.66 8.13 9.58
N VAL A 47 -0.66 7.90 9.54
CA VAL A 47 -1.33 7.26 8.40
C VAL A 47 -1.11 8.05 7.12
N LEU A 48 -1.23 9.39 7.16
CA LEU A 48 -1.00 10.24 6.00
C LEU A 48 0.45 10.15 5.52
N ALA A 49 1.41 10.30 6.43
CA ALA A 49 2.83 10.24 6.08
C ALA A 49 3.19 8.91 5.40
N GLU A 50 2.73 7.78 5.95
CA GLU A 50 2.99 6.47 5.36
C GLU A 50 2.33 6.27 3.98
N LEU A 51 1.12 6.82 3.79
CA LEU A 51 0.43 6.76 2.49
C LEU A 51 1.12 7.62 1.43
N GLU A 52 1.59 8.81 1.80
CA GLU A 52 2.34 9.71 0.91
C GLU A 52 3.68 9.06 0.49
N ASP A 53 4.42 8.52 1.44
CA ASP A 53 5.67 7.77 1.19
C ASP A 53 5.43 6.59 0.25
N LEU A 54 4.35 5.85 0.47
CA LEU A 54 4.00 4.71 -0.36
C LEU A 54 3.63 5.14 -1.79
N LEU A 55 2.86 6.22 -1.92
CA LEU A 55 2.49 6.78 -3.22
C LEU A 55 3.71 7.22 -4.02
N ALA A 56 4.67 7.89 -3.37
CA ALA A 56 5.94 8.28 -3.99
C ALA A 56 6.76 7.06 -4.47
N GLN A 57 6.83 5.99 -3.66
CA GLN A 57 7.51 4.74 -4.03
C GLN A 57 6.88 4.10 -5.27
N VAL A 58 5.55 3.97 -5.30
CA VAL A 58 4.84 3.34 -6.43
C VAL A 58 4.98 4.17 -7.70
N GLN A 59 4.88 5.49 -7.62
CA GLN A 59 5.04 6.38 -8.79
C GLN A 59 6.48 6.41 -9.31
N GLY A 60 7.48 6.34 -8.43
CA GLY A 60 8.90 6.26 -8.83
C GLY A 60 9.27 4.96 -9.54
N THR A 61 8.55 3.86 -9.30
CA THR A 61 8.81 2.56 -9.95
C THR A 61 8.30 2.46 -11.39
N LEU A 62 7.36 3.32 -11.81
CA LEU A 62 6.81 3.30 -13.16
C LEU A 62 7.73 3.95 -14.23
N GLY A 63 8.86 4.55 -13.81
CA GLY A 63 9.76 5.33 -14.65
C GLY A 63 11.05 4.62 -15.12
N LYS A 64 11.24 3.32 -14.85
CA LYS A 64 12.39 2.55 -15.38
C LYS A 64 11.94 1.48 -16.38
N GLY A 65 11.46 1.94 -17.53
CA GLY A 65 11.44 1.14 -18.75
C GLY A 65 12.85 1.12 -19.36
N THR A 66 13.40 -0.08 -19.50
CA THR A 66 14.39 -0.55 -20.48
C THR A 66 15.30 0.51 -21.13
N GLN A 67 16.57 0.54 -20.73
CA GLN A 67 17.62 1.12 -21.57
C GLN A 67 17.75 0.24 -22.82
N GLU A 68 17.36 0.77 -23.99
CA GLU A 68 17.78 0.19 -25.26
C GLU A 68 19.30 0.31 -25.39
N PRO A 69 19.99 -0.75 -25.85
CA PRO A 69 21.40 -0.64 -26.19
C PRO A 69 21.53 0.33 -27.38
N LYS A 70 22.26 1.43 -27.19
CA LYS A 70 22.71 2.27 -28.31
C LYS A 70 23.73 1.46 -29.11
N ASP A 71 23.34 0.99 -30.29
CA ASP A 71 24.27 0.61 -31.33
C ASP A 71 25.12 1.83 -31.70
N ASP A 72 26.39 1.78 -31.31
CA ASP A 72 27.44 2.69 -31.75
C ASP A 72 27.82 2.31 -33.18
N SER A 73 27.09 2.83 -34.16
CA SER A 73 27.54 2.78 -35.55
C SER A 73 28.30 4.06 -35.88
N GLY A 74 29.57 4.08 -35.46
CA GLY A 74 30.56 4.97 -36.06
C GLY A 74 30.84 4.53 -37.49
N THR A 75 30.38 5.30 -38.48
CA THR A 75 30.99 5.31 -39.81
C THR A 75 31.52 6.71 -40.06
N LYS A 76 32.83 6.84 -39.89
CA LYS A 76 33.64 7.90 -40.47
C LYS A 76 34.33 7.28 -41.69
N ASP A 77 34.43 8.11 -42.74
CA ASP A 77 35.07 7.92 -44.06
C ASP A 77 34.09 7.74 -45.23
#